data_AF-A0AAV2RY42-F1
#
_entry.id   AF-A0AAV2RY42-F1
#
_cell.length_a   1.000
_cell.length_b   1.000
_cell.length_c   1.000
_cell.angle_alpha   90.00
_cell.angle_beta   90.00
_cell.angle_gamma   90.00
#
_symmetry.space_group_name_H-M   'P 1'
#
loop_
_entity.id
_entity.type
_entity.pdbx_description
1 polymer ?
#
loop_
_entity_poly.entity_id
_entity_poly.type
_entity_poly.pdbx_seq_one_letter_code
_entity_poly.pdbx_strand_id
1 'polypeptide(L)'
;MNDTQAHTQTKTLDQEVINIFRLLMDELMKRGKRVLDGYISYRKAVLLLLVLLVLLLYLGPSFFRMMLNRTPALSLEDSASRSLSIRLDRYWLSKIENDVQIMHVPRTEEEESFLPYVGNGVLAVTIEHDSPIYIRNGRTLSLPVNFRPITIVSVDGYTLKEAQMTEFTTGLVHRLQSWEQPGLGSSIDISYQTYAHRAIPSLLMQDIRVVNPSDKDIIVEVEQMGLGDWPTATSENIKINHGEGEHEYRVISGSIEVEGRKLVPVTLVTLKVPSSLQVKAKMSTTLHVVTALNYSNPVEKRNFKNYIGQTKETAISVLKRAVTGNIKKLRGDHTKVWQSLWSSGFYISHSKAENALNGDLINATIYHVLSQVTAPLHDVTTTEQQRASILRDLAYAEGCYGGHQTLSTLENITYFCKVIWHWEHLIHVQGTDELAAIRAAKVIQWLL
;
A
#
# COMPACT_ATOMS: atom_id res chain seq x y z
N MET A 1 5.00 34.26 -63.82
CA MET A 1 4.38 33.57 -64.98
C MET A 1 4.80 32.09 -65.05
N ASN A 2 5.19 31.44 -63.93
CA ASN A 2 5.65 30.04 -63.89
C ASN A 2 4.84 29.13 -62.92
N ASP A 3 3.96 29.65 -62.08
CA ASP A 3 3.24 28.81 -61.09
C ASP A 3 1.95 28.16 -61.63
N THR A 4 1.43 28.63 -62.77
CA THR A 4 0.20 28.08 -63.37
C THR A 4 0.45 26.80 -64.17
N GLN A 5 1.70 26.53 -64.59
CA GLN A 5 2.04 25.31 -65.33
C GLN A 5 2.29 24.10 -64.39
N ALA A 6 2.86 24.31 -63.20
CA ALA A 6 3.14 23.23 -62.25
C ALA A 6 1.85 22.64 -61.62
N HIS A 7 0.81 23.45 -61.42
CA HIS A 7 -0.45 22.98 -60.84
C HIS A 7 -1.36 22.24 -61.83
N THR A 8 -1.14 22.47 -63.14
CA THR A 8 -1.88 21.78 -64.21
C THR A 8 -1.25 20.41 -64.49
N GLN A 9 0.08 20.28 -64.38
CA GLN A 9 0.81 19.01 -64.57
C GLN A 9 0.57 17.98 -63.45
N THR A 10 0.40 18.44 -62.21
CA THR A 10 0.11 17.56 -61.05
C THR A 10 -1.30 16.96 -61.12
N LYS A 11 -2.30 17.73 -61.53
CA LYS A 11 -3.67 17.22 -61.75
C LYS A 11 -3.78 16.22 -62.89
N THR A 12 -2.98 16.37 -63.95
CA THR A 12 -2.97 15.40 -65.06
C THR A 12 -2.31 14.08 -64.66
N LEU A 13 -1.28 14.10 -63.81
CA LEU A 13 -0.60 12.90 -63.33
C LEU A 13 -1.50 12.07 -62.40
N ASP A 14 -2.23 12.72 -61.49
CA ASP A 14 -3.18 12.05 -60.60
C ASP A 14 -4.35 11.41 -61.37
N GLN A 15 -4.81 12.06 -62.45
CA GLN A 15 -5.88 11.53 -63.29
C GLN A 15 -5.45 10.27 -64.07
N GLU A 16 -4.19 10.22 -64.53
CA GLU A 16 -3.63 9.04 -65.20
C GLU A 16 -3.43 7.86 -64.24
N VAL A 17 -2.94 8.12 -63.02
CA VAL A 17 -2.81 7.08 -61.98
C VAL A 17 -4.18 6.49 -61.61
N ILE A 18 -5.21 7.33 -61.48
CA ILE A 18 -6.59 6.88 -61.20
C ILE A 18 -7.14 6.04 -62.37
N ASN A 19 -6.87 6.43 -63.61
CA ASN A 19 -7.32 5.68 -64.78
C ASN A 19 -6.61 4.33 -64.94
N ILE A 20 -5.30 4.28 -64.66
CA ILE A 20 -4.53 3.03 -64.63
C ILE A 20 -5.05 2.12 -63.52
N PHE A 21 -5.36 2.66 -62.34
CA PHE A 21 -5.91 1.87 -61.23
C PHE A 21 -7.30 1.32 -61.56
N ARG A 22 -8.16 2.11 -62.24
CA ARG A 22 -9.46 1.64 -62.73
C ARG A 22 -9.33 0.54 -63.76
N LEU A 23 -8.41 0.68 -64.73
CA LEU A 23 -8.13 -0.35 -65.74
C LEU A 23 -7.61 -1.65 -65.10
N LEU A 24 -6.72 -1.55 -64.11
CA LEU A 24 -6.18 -2.69 -63.38
C LEU A 24 -7.27 -3.41 -62.58
N MET A 25 -8.15 -2.66 -61.92
CA MET A 25 -9.29 -3.21 -61.18
C MET A 25 -10.31 -3.87 -62.12
N ASP A 26 -10.59 -3.28 -63.28
CA ASP A 26 -11.47 -3.87 -64.29
C ASP A 26 -10.90 -5.17 -64.86
N GLU A 27 -9.59 -5.24 -65.08
CA GLU A 27 -8.94 -6.44 -65.58
C GLU A 27 -8.88 -7.55 -64.51
N LEU A 28 -8.63 -7.19 -63.25
CA LEU A 28 -8.73 -8.11 -62.11
C LEU A 28 -10.16 -8.61 -61.91
N MET A 29 -11.17 -7.75 -62.08
CA MET A 29 -12.58 -8.13 -61.97
C MET A 29 -13.01 -9.05 -63.12
N LYS A 30 -12.52 -8.79 -64.34
CA LYS A 30 -12.72 -9.67 -65.52
C LYS A 30 -11.98 -11.00 -65.40
N ARG A 31 -10.81 -11.05 -64.74
CA ARG A 31 -10.09 -12.30 -64.43
C ARG A 31 -10.79 -13.08 -63.32
N GLY A 32 -11.26 -12.40 -62.26
CA GLY A 32 -12.05 -13.00 -61.18
C GLY A 32 -13.36 -13.60 -61.69
N LYS A 33 -14.08 -12.89 -62.57
CA LYS A 33 -15.30 -13.39 -63.20
C LYS A 33 -15.06 -14.65 -64.04
N ARG A 34 -13.95 -14.71 -64.80
CA ARG A 34 -13.57 -15.91 -65.58
C ARG A 34 -13.20 -17.13 -64.73
N VAL A 35 -12.70 -16.92 -63.51
CA VAL A 35 -12.43 -18.01 -62.55
C VAL A 35 -13.71 -18.50 -61.87
N LEU A 36 -14.71 -17.62 -61.73
CA LEU A 36 -16.02 -17.91 -61.13
C LEU A 36 -17.03 -18.55 -62.10
N ASP A 37 -16.94 -18.25 -63.40
CA ASP A 37 -17.87 -18.78 -64.43
C ASP A 37 -17.62 -20.26 -64.80
N GLY A 38 -16.54 -20.88 -64.33
CA GLY A 38 -16.33 -22.32 -64.45
C GLY A 38 -17.01 -23.05 -63.29
N TYR A 39 -18.01 -23.90 -63.58
CA TYR A 39 -18.77 -24.75 -62.63
C TYR A 39 -18.03 -24.97 -61.29
N ILE A 40 -18.29 -24.08 -60.33
CA ILE A 40 -17.70 -24.20 -58.99
C ILE A 40 -18.33 -25.43 -58.36
N SER A 41 -17.57 -26.53 -58.32
CA SER A 41 -17.95 -27.72 -57.56
C SER A 41 -18.21 -27.33 -56.11
N TYR A 42 -19.25 -27.90 -55.50
CA TYR A 42 -19.64 -27.66 -54.11
C TYR A 42 -18.45 -27.69 -53.12
N ARG A 43 -17.46 -28.55 -53.37
CA ARG A 43 -16.22 -28.65 -52.56
C ARG A 43 -15.37 -27.37 -52.60
N LYS A 44 -15.27 -26.70 -53.77
CA LYS A 44 -14.52 -25.46 -53.93
C LYS A 44 -15.26 -24.26 -53.34
N ALA A 45 -16.59 -24.25 -53.41
CA ALA A 45 -17.42 -23.22 -52.77
C ALA A 45 -17.29 -23.26 -51.24
N VAL A 46 -17.33 -24.47 -50.65
CA VAL A 46 -17.15 -24.65 -49.20
C VAL A 46 -15.76 -24.20 -48.77
N LEU A 47 -14.72 -24.49 -49.54
CA LEU A 47 -13.35 -24.10 -49.21
C LEU A 47 -13.17 -22.57 -49.31
N LEU A 48 -13.77 -21.93 -50.31
CA LEU A 48 -13.81 -20.47 -50.43
C LEU A 48 -14.56 -19.81 -49.27
N LEU A 49 -15.70 -20.38 -48.86
CA LEU A 49 -16.46 -19.92 -47.71
C LEU A 49 -15.63 -20.04 -46.43
N LEU A 50 -14.92 -21.16 -46.23
CA LEU A 50 -14.03 -21.38 -45.08
C LEU A 50 -12.88 -20.37 -45.04
N VAL A 51 -12.23 -20.13 -46.18
CA VAL A 51 -11.16 -19.14 -46.29
C VAL A 51 -11.70 -17.74 -45.98
N LEU A 52 -12.87 -17.39 -46.51
CA LEU A 52 -13.54 -16.12 -46.22
C LEU A 52 -13.88 -15.99 -44.73
N LEU A 53 -14.36 -17.07 -44.10
CA LEU A 53 -14.68 -17.11 -42.68
C LEU A 53 -13.44 -16.91 -41.82
N VAL A 54 -12.33 -17.58 -42.14
CA VAL A 54 -11.04 -17.41 -41.44
C VAL A 54 -10.53 -15.97 -41.61
N LEU A 55 -10.62 -15.40 -42.81
CA LEU A 55 -10.30 -14.00 -43.08
C LEU A 55 -11.19 -13.04 -42.27
N LEU A 56 -12.49 -13.29 -42.21
CA LEU A 56 -13.41 -12.50 -41.38
C LEU A 56 -13.13 -12.65 -39.89
N LEU A 57 -12.71 -13.83 -39.42
CA LEU A 57 -12.42 -14.07 -38.01
C LEU A 57 -11.12 -13.37 -37.57
N TYR A 58 -10.09 -13.35 -38.43
CA TYR A 58 -8.79 -12.75 -38.12
C TYR A 58 -8.68 -11.27 -38.49
N LEU A 59 -9.17 -10.88 -39.67
CA LEU A 59 -9.04 -9.51 -40.19
C LEU A 59 -10.31 -8.68 -39.99
N GLY A 60 -11.46 -9.32 -39.83
CA GLY A 60 -12.74 -8.65 -39.56
C GLY A 60 -12.68 -7.75 -38.33
N PRO A 61 -12.20 -8.20 -37.15
CA PRO A 61 -12.12 -7.34 -35.97
C PRO A 61 -11.31 -6.07 -36.22
N SER A 62 -10.17 -6.16 -36.91
CA SER A 62 -9.33 -5.01 -37.23
C SER A 62 -9.96 -4.08 -38.27
N PHE A 63 -10.61 -4.64 -39.29
CA PHE A 63 -11.28 -3.87 -40.35
C PHE A 63 -12.55 -3.16 -39.83
N PHE A 64 -13.38 -3.85 -39.03
CA PHE A 64 -14.56 -3.25 -38.39
C PHE A 64 -14.15 -2.19 -37.35
N ARG A 65 -13.03 -2.38 -36.62
CA ARG A 65 -12.47 -1.34 -35.72
C ARG A 65 -12.09 -0.07 -36.48
N MET A 66 -11.45 -0.22 -37.63
CA MET A 66 -11.04 0.90 -38.48
C MET A 66 -12.25 1.61 -39.11
N MET A 67 -13.27 0.87 -39.56
CA MET A 67 -14.41 1.46 -40.26
C MET A 67 -15.47 2.08 -39.34
N LEU A 68 -15.66 1.54 -38.13
CA LEU A 68 -16.67 2.08 -37.20
C LEU A 68 -16.13 3.18 -36.28
N ASN A 69 -14.81 3.44 -36.26
CA ASN A 69 -14.17 4.37 -35.31
C ASN A 69 -14.65 4.18 -33.85
N ARG A 70 -15.13 2.98 -33.54
CA ARG A 70 -15.64 2.59 -32.23
C ARG A 70 -14.57 1.72 -31.61
N THR A 71 -13.98 2.25 -30.54
CA THR A 71 -13.32 1.44 -29.53
C THR A 71 -14.26 0.28 -29.16
N PRO A 72 -13.72 -0.93 -28.95
CA PRO A 72 -14.56 -2.10 -28.72
C PRO A 72 -15.42 -1.87 -27.48
N ALA A 73 -16.73 -2.09 -27.61
CA ALA A 73 -17.69 -2.17 -26.49
C ALA A 73 -17.47 -3.43 -25.61
N LEU A 74 -16.28 -4.04 -25.65
CA LEU A 74 -15.87 -5.19 -24.84
C LEU A 74 -15.10 -4.78 -23.56
N SER A 75 -14.94 -3.48 -23.29
CA SER A 75 -14.63 -2.98 -21.94
C SER A 75 -15.82 -2.18 -21.43
N LEU A 76 -16.82 -2.87 -20.89
CA LEU A 76 -17.80 -2.24 -20.00
C LEU A 76 -17.19 -1.87 -18.63
N GLU A 77 -15.89 -2.14 -18.46
CA GLU A 77 -15.12 -1.87 -17.26
C GLU A 77 -14.47 -0.48 -17.35
N ASP A 78 -14.80 0.35 -16.37
CA ASP A 78 -14.28 1.70 -16.17
C ASP A 78 -12.73 1.72 -16.17
N SER A 79 -12.11 2.79 -16.68
CA SER A 79 -10.64 2.94 -16.72
C SER A 79 -10.02 2.84 -15.32
N ALA A 80 -10.69 3.38 -14.29
CA ALA A 80 -10.24 3.28 -12.91
C ALA A 80 -10.21 1.82 -12.41
N SER A 81 -11.25 1.03 -12.72
CA SER A 81 -11.32 -0.38 -12.34
C SER A 81 -10.21 -1.20 -13.00
N ARG A 82 -9.97 -0.96 -14.28
CA ARG A 82 -8.89 -1.60 -15.03
C ARG A 82 -7.49 -1.22 -14.50
N SER A 83 -7.28 0.04 -14.15
CA SER A 83 -5.99 0.47 -13.59
C SER A 83 -5.75 -0.17 -12.23
N LEU A 84 -6.78 -0.21 -11.39
CA LEU A 84 -6.73 -0.83 -10.08
C LEU A 84 -6.41 -2.33 -10.19
N SER A 85 -7.08 -3.07 -11.07
CA SER A 85 -6.85 -4.51 -11.25
C SER A 85 -5.41 -4.80 -11.72
N ILE A 86 -4.88 -4.06 -12.70
CA ILE A 86 -3.49 -4.18 -13.15
C ILE A 86 -2.47 -3.96 -12.00
N ARG A 87 -2.79 -3.07 -11.05
CA ARG A 87 -1.92 -2.80 -9.91
C ARG A 87 -2.02 -3.89 -8.84
N LEU A 88 -3.21 -4.45 -8.64
CA LEU A 88 -3.43 -5.57 -7.73
C LEU A 88 -2.81 -6.87 -8.23
N ASP A 89 -2.77 -7.09 -9.55
CA ASP A 89 -2.14 -8.27 -10.19
C ASP A 89 -0.68 -8.46 -9.76
N ARG A 90 0.02 -7.39 -9.37
CA ARG A 90 1.40 -7.46 -8.85
C ARG A 90 1.52 -8.30 -7.58
N TYR A 91 0.43 -8.45 -6.82
CA TYR A 91 0.37 -9.18 -5.56
C TYR A 91 -0.34 -10.52 -5.69
N TRP A 92 -0.70 -10.94 -6.91
CA TRP A 92 -1.43 -12.18 -7.17
C TRP A 92 -0.72 -13.41 -6.58
N LEU A 93 0.60 -13.52 -6.76
CA LEU A 93 1.38 -14.63 -6.22
C LEU A 93 1.35 -14.63 -4.68
N SER A 94 1.62 -13.49 -4.06
CA SER A 94 1.60 -13.37 -2.60
C SER A 94 0.19 -13.58 -2.03
N LYS A 95 -0.87 -13.27 -2.79
CA LYS A 95 -2.25 -13.58 -2.40
C LYS A 95 -2.52 -15.09 -2.43
N ILE A 96 -2.02 -15.82 -3.44
CA ILE A 96 -2.10 -17.29 -3.48
C ILE A 96 -1.35 -17.93 -2.29
N GLU A 97 -0.22 -17.35 -1.93
CA GLU A 97 0.61 -17.80 -0.79
C GLU A 97 0.02 -17.40 0.58
N ASN A 98 -1.08 -16.63 0.59
CA ASN A 98 -1.70 -16.03 1.78
C ASN A 98 -0.78 -15.05 2.54
N ASP A 99 0.24 -14.52 1.88
CA ASP A 99 1.17 -13.53 2.43
C ASP A 99 0.62 -12.10 2.33
N VAL A 100 -0.41 -11.91 1.51
CA VAL A 100 -1.09 -10.63 1.31
C VAL A 100 -2.59 -10.79 1.46
N GLN A 101 -3.19 -9.91 2.23
CA GLN A 101 -4.63 -9.70 2.22
C GLN A 101 -4.97 -8.51 1.32
N ILE A 102 -6.01 -8.65 0.50
CA ILE A 102 -6.58 -7.60 -0.34
C ILE A 102 -8.03 -7.42 0.10
N MET A 103 -8.46 -6.16 0.21
CA MET A 103 -9.82 -5.78 0.56
C MET A 103 -10.26 -4.62 -0.33
N HIS A 104 -11.30 -4.81 -1.14
CA HIS A 104 -11.86 -3.72 -1.95
C HIS A 104 -12.71 -2.77 -1.10
N VAL A 105 -12.85 -1.53 -1.57
CA VAL A 105 -13.73 -0.53 -0.97
C VAL A 105 -14.74 -0.07 -2.04
N PRO A 106 -16.03 -0.49 -1.97
CA PRO A 106 -16.65 -1.36 -0.95
C PRO A 106 -16.20 -2.83 -1.05
N ARG A 107 -16.29 -3.54 0.08
CA ARG A 107 -15.85 -4.94 0.24
C ARG A 107 -16.66 -5.87 -0.65
N THR A 108 -16.00 -6.86 -1.26
CA THR A 108 -16.68 -7.95 -1.99
C THR A 108 -17.08 -9.08 -1.03
N GLU A 109 -18.04 -9.94 -1.41
CA GLU A 109 -18.60 -10.96 -0.51
C GLU A 109 -17.60 -12.06 -0.11
N GLU A 110 -16.61 -12.33 -0.97
CA GLU A 110 -15.59 -13.37 -0.77
C GLU A 110 -14.37 -12.88 0.03
N GLU A 111 -14.32 -11.60 0.40
CA GLU A 111 -13.15 -10.99 1.05
C GLU A 111 -13.22 -11.04 2.58
N GLU A 112 -12.15 -11.59 3.15
CA GLU A 112 -11.90 -11.58 4.59
C GLU A 112 -11.61 -10.17 5.11
N SER A 113 -12.14 -9.89 6.30
CA SER A 113 -12.14 -8.56 6.91
C SER A 113 -11.16 -8.43 8.07
N PHE A 114 -9.88 -8.77 7.87
CA PHE A 114 -8.84 -8.43 8.86
C PHE A 114 -8.54 -6.93 8.85
N LEU A 115 -8.19 -6.42 10.04
CA LEU A 115 -7.93 -5.01 10.31
C LEU A 115 -6.67 -4.50 9.56
N PRO A 116 -6.77 -3.50 8.67
CA PRO A 116 -5.58 -2.87 8.09
C PRO A 116 -4.85 -2.05 9.16
N TYR A 117 -3.75 -2.59 9.68
CA TYR A 117 -3.10 -2.11 10.90
C TYR A 117 -1.58 -2.20 10.76
N VAL A 118 -0.85 -1.15 11.14
CA VAL A 118 0.62 -1.20 11.24
C VAL A 118 1.07 -0.99 12.68
N GLY A 119 2.06 -1.76 13.12
CA GLY A 119 2.64 -1.62 14.44
C GLY A 119 4.04 -2.21 14.55
N ASN A 120 4.78 -1.77 15.56
CA ASN A 120 6.13 -2.27 15.87
C ASN A 120 6.37 -2.56 17.36
N GLY A 121 5.31 -2.60 18.16
CA GLY A 121 5.37 -2.77 19.62
C GLY A 121 5.69 -1.52 20.46
N VAL A 122 6.00 -0.38 19.81
CA VAL A 122 6.15 0.95 20.45
C VAL A 122 5.03 1.88 20.02
N LEU A 123 4.73 1.91 18.73
CA LEU A 123 3.62 2.66 18.16
C LEU A 123 2.83 1.80 17.18
N ALA A 124 1.57 2.18 16.98
CA ALA A 124 0.72 1.62 15.95
C ALA A 124 -0.35 2.59 15.47
N VAL A 125 -0.90 2.30 14.30
CA VAL A 125 -2.01 3.04 13.71
C VAL A 125 -2.84 2.13 12.81
N THR A 126 -4.15 2.28 12.84
CA THR A 126 -5.06 1.65 11.86
C THR A 126 -5.12 2.53 10.61
N ILE A 127 -5.22 1.94 9.42
CA ILE A 127 -5.25 2.69 8.14
C ILE A 127 -6.65 3.23 7.87
N GLU A 128 -7.13 4.05 8.79
CA GLU A 128 -8.35 4.84 8.69
C GLU A 128 -7.97 6.32 8.82
N HIS A 129 -8.68 7.20 8.11
CA HIS A 129 -8.34 8.63 8.09
C HIS A 129 -8.41 9.26 9.49
N ASP A 130 -9.31 8.76 10.32
CA ASP A 130 -9.58 9.28 11.64
C ASP A 130 -8.86 8.48 12.75
N SER A 131 -8.03 7.47 12.42
CA SER A 131 -7.37 6.66 13.44
C SER A 131 -6.32 7.45 14.24
N PRO A 132 -6.33 7.41 15.58
CA PRO A 132 -5.25 7.97 16.40
C PRO A 132 -4.01 7.05 16.37
N ILE A 133 -2.86 7.60 16.78
CA ILE A 133 -1.69 6.78 17.07
C ILE A 133 -1.89 6.09 18.42
N TYR A 134 -1.64 4.79 18.50
CA TYR A 134 -1.64 4.03 19.74
C TYR A 134 -0.22 3.81 20.24
N ILE A 135 0.01 4.07 21.52
CA ILE A 135 1.26 3.78 22.22
C ILE A 135 1.08 2.67 23.26
N ARG A 136 2.20 2.12 23.70
CA ARG A 136 2.20 1.01 24.65
C ARG A 136 1.65 1.43 26.01
N ASN A 137 0.68 0.68 26.50
CA ASN A 137 0.18 0.76 27.87
C ASN A 137 0.08 -0.64 28.47
N GLY A 138 0.98 -0.91 29.41
CA GLY A 138 1.21 -2.26 29.92
C GLY A 138 1.74 -3.20 28.83
N ARG A 139 0.87 -4.11 28.40
CA ARG A 139 1.21 -5.25 27.52
C ARG A 139 0.91 -4.99 26.04
N THR A 140 0.03 -4.04 25.73
CA THR A 140 -0.46 -3.82 24.35
C THR A 140 -0.40 -2.35 23.94
N LEU A 141 -0.46 -2.10 22.64
CA LEU A 141 -0.61 -0.77 22.04
C LEU A 141 -2.07 -0.34 22.13
N SER A 142 -2.47 0.14 23.32
CA SER A 142 -3.88 0.41 23.66
C SER A 142 -4.15 1.84 24.10
N LEU A 143 -3.12 2.65 24.36
CA LEU A 143 -3.30 4.04 24.81
C LEU A 143 -3.30 4.99 23.60
N PRO A 144 -4.43 5.64 23.28
CA PRO A 144 -4.52 6.54 22.15
C PRO A 144 -3.82 7.87 22.46
N VAL A 145 -2.99 8.31 21.53
CA VAL A 145 -2.50 9.68 21.40
C VAL A 145 -3.42 10.36 20.40
N ASN A 146 -4.13 11.41 20.83
CA ASN A 146 -5.15 12.11 20.02
C ASN A 146 -4.55 12.97 18.89
N PHE A 147 -3.75 12.32 18.05
CA PHE A 147 -3.16 12.82 16.83
C PHE A 147 -3.44 11.78 15.72
N ARG A 148 -4.02 12.23 14.62
CA ARG A 148 -4.46 11.41 13.47
C ARG A 148 -3.47 11.60 12.32
N PRO A 149 -2.52 10.66 12.12
CA PRO A 149 -1.34 10.90 11.27
C PRO A 149 -1.60 10.61 9.79
N ILE A 150 -2.65 9.86 9.46
CA ILE A 150 -2.89 9.37 8.10
C ILE A 150 -3.25 10.54 7.20
N THR A 151 -2.38 10.82 6.24
CA THR A 151 -2.61 11.81 5.19
C THR A 151 -3.35 11.16 4.02
N ILE A 152 -4.38 11.83 3.52
CA ILE A 152 -5.18 11.41 2.37
C ILE A 152 -5.02 12.42 1.23
N VAL A 153 -5.36 11.97 0.02
CA VAL A 153 -5.33 12.80 -1.18
C VAL A 153 -6.67 12.65 -1.87
N SER A 154 -7.28 13.77 -2.26
CA SER A 154 -8.54 13.82 -2.99
C SER A 154 -8.34 14.49 -4.35
N VAL A 155 -9.16 14.07 -5.31
CA VAL A 155 -9.21 14.65 -6.65
C VAL A 155 -10.65 15.01 -6.97
N ASP A 156 -10.94 16.30 -7.08
CA ASP A 156 -12.29 16.81 -7.27
C ASP A 156 -12.86 16.48 -8.64
N GLY A 157 -14.11 15.99 -8.65
CA GLY A 157 -14.85 15.69 -9.88
C GLY A 157 -14.51 14.35 -10.54
N TYR A 158 -13.79 13.46 -9.84
CA TYR A 158 -13.40 12.13 -10.31
C TYR A 158 -14.17 11.04 -9.57
N THR A 159 -14.36 9.89 -10.22
CA THR A 159 -14.88 8.67 -9.59
C THR A 159 -13.73 7.85 -9.01
N LEU A 160 -13.89 7.39 -7.77
CA LEU A 160 -12.86 6.65 -7.03
C LEU A 160 -13.13 5.14 -7.08
N LYS A 161 -12.09 4.37 -7.39
CA LYS A 161 -11.98 2.94 -7.07
C LYS A 161 -10.82 2.73 -6.12
N GLU A 162 -11.05 1.98 -5.05
CA GLU A 162 -10.06 1.79 -3.98
C GLU A 162 -9.95 0.32 -3.57
N ALA A 163 -8.73 -0.08 -3.25
CA ALA A 163 -8.43 -1.31 -2.52
C ALA A 163 -7.35 -1.06 -1.46
N GLN A 164 -7.46 -1.77 -0.35
CA GLN A 164 -6.48 -1.80 0.72
C GLN A 164 -5.83 -3.18 0.76
N MET A 165 -4.54 -3.23 1.06
CA MET A 165 -3.81 -4.48 1.13
C MET A 165 -2.77 -4.48 2.24
N THR A 166 -2.69 -5.57 2.97
CA THR A 166 -1.75 -5.79 4.06
C THR A 166 -0.78 -6.88 3.64
N GLU A 167 0.49 -6.53 3.50
CA GLU A 167 1.57 -7.48 3.25
C GLU A 167 2.13 -7.98 4.59
N PHE A 168 1.81 -9.23 4.94
CA PHE A 168 2.15 -9.80 6.23
C PHE A 168 3.67 -10.02 6.39
N THR A 169 4.34 -10.43 5.32
CA THR A 169 5.78 -10.78 5.34
C THR A 169 6.70 -9.56 5.34
N THR A 170 6.24 -8.43 4.80
CA THR A 170 7.06 -7.21 4.68
C THR A 170 6.74 -6.16 5.74
N GLY A 171 5.59 -6.26 6.40
CA GLY A 171 5.19 -5.30 7.42
C GLY A 171 4.45 -4.08 6.89
N LEU A 172 4.09 -4.07 5.60
CA LEU A 172 3.58 -2.90 4.90
C LEU A 172 2.07 -2.98 4.73
N VAL A 173 1.39 -1.85 4.94
CA VAL A 173 0.00 -1.71 4.52
C VAL A 173 -0.07 -0.68 3.40
N HIS A 174 -0.79 -1.03 2.36
CA HIS A 174 -0.93 -0.22 1.16
C HIS A 174 -2.38 0.12 0.94
N ARG A 175 -2.59 1.32 0.41
CA ARG A 175 -3.88 1.77 -0.09
C ARG A 175 -3.68 2.15 -1.54
N LEU A 176 -4.45 1.55 -2.44
CA LEU A 176 -4.39 1.82 -3.86
C LEU A 176 -5.69 2.48 -4.27
N GLN A 177 -5.58 3.64 -4.87
CA GLN A 177 -6.70 4.38 -5.41
C GLN A 177 -6.47 4.66 -6.89
N SER A 178 -7.53 4.54 -7.68
CA SER A 178 -7.56 4.93 -9.08
C SER A 178 -8.76 5.83 -9.29
N TRP A 179 -8.47 7.06 -9.73
CA TRP A 179 -9.42 8.13 -9.92
C TRP A 179 -9.65 8.34 -11.40
N GLU A 180 -10.88 8.20 -11.89
CA GLU A 180 -11.20 8.42 -13.30
C GLU A 180 -12.04 9.67 -13.50
N GLN A 181 -11.70 10.45 -14.52
CA GLN A 181 -12.58 11.51 -14.99
C GLN A 181 -13.53 10.93 -16.04
N PRO A 182 -14.86 11.08 -15.85
CA PRO A 182 -15.83 10.64 -16.84
C PRO A 182 -15.52 11.20 -18.23
N GLY A 183 -15.36 10.31 -19.21
CA GLY A 183 -15.17 10.66 -20.63
C GLY A 183 -13.73 10.91 -21.09
N LEU A 184 -12.72 10.85 -20.21
CA LEU A 184 -11.31 11.08 -20.58
C LEU A 184 -10.50 9.80 -20.83
N GLY A 185 -11.04 8.63 -20.49
CA GLY A 185 -10.43 7.31 -20.75
C GLY A 185 -9.06 7.09 -20.10
N SER A 186 -8.68 7.92 -19.12
CA SER A 186 -7.43 7.83 -18.37
C SER A 186 -7.71 8.03 -16.88
N SER A 187 -6.98 7.31 -16.03
CA SER A 187 -7.13 7.34 -14.58
C SER A 187 -5.87 7.88 -13.89
N ILE A 188 -6.05 8.73 -12.89
CA ILE A 188 -4.97 9.17 -11.98
C ILE A 188 -4.82 8.10 -10.91
N ASP A 189 -3.61 7.61 -10.73
CA ASP A 189 -3.34 6.56 -9.74
C ASP A 189 -2.64 7.12 -8.52
N ILE A 190 -3.18 6.82 -7.34
CA ILE A 190 -2.60 7.17 -6.06
C ILE A 190 -2.26 5.88 -5.31
N SER A 191 -1.06 5.80 -4.77
CA SER A 191 -0.59 4.71 -3.93
C SER A 191 -0.10 5.26 -2.60
N TYR A 192 -0.58 4.66 -1.53
CA TYR A 192 -0.09 4.89 -0.18
C TYR A 192 0.66 3.63 0.27
N GLN A 193 1.78 3.82 0.95
CA GLN A 193 2.47 2.76 1.68
C GLN A 193 2.74 3.26 3.09
N THR A 194 2.20 2.58 4.09
CA THR A 194 2.33 2.96 5.49
C THR A 194 3.01 1.83 6.25
N TYR A 195 3.96 2.18 7.12
CA TYR A 195 4.62 1.21 7.99
C TYR A 195 5.19 1.85 9.27
N ALA A 196 5.13 1.10 10.36
CA ALA A 196 5.84 1.41 11.60
C ALA A 196 7.25 0.83 11.54
N HIS A 197 8.28 1.66 11.53
CA HIS A 197 9.65 1.21 11.26
C HIS A 197 10.14 0.25 12.35
N ARG A 198 10.70 -0.90 11.96
CA ARG A 198 11.07 -1.96 12.90
C ARG A 198 12.40 -1.73 13.59
N ALA A 199 13.41 -1.30 12.84
CA ALA A 199 14.73 -0.99 13.41
C ALA A 199 14.79 0.37 14.13
N ILE A 200 13.80 1.24 13.92
CA ILE A 200 13.73 2.59 14.50
C ILE A 200 12.32 2.72 15.10
N PRO A 201 12.08 2.18 16.32
CA PRO A 201 10.72 1.97 16.82
C PRO A 201 9.89 3.25 16.98
N SER A 202 10.56 4.39 17.14
CA SER A 202 9.94 5.71 17.24
C SER A 202 9.49 6.31 15.90
N LEU A 203 9.58 5.60 14.76
CA LEU A 203 9.33 6.17 13.45
C LEU A 203 8.12 5.52 12.75
N LEU A 204 7.17 6.35 12.33
CA LEU A 204 6.07 6.00 11.43
C LEU A 204 6.32 6.67 10.07
N MET A 205 6.15 5.90 9.00
CA MET A 205 6.38 6.35 7.63
C MET A 205 5.11 6.15 6.81
N GLN A 206 4.75 7.16 6.01
CA GLN A 206 3.71 7.09 5.01
C GLN A 206 4.22 7.69 3.68
N ASP A 207 4.38 6.85 2.67
CA ASP A 207 4.77 7.26 1.32
C ASP A 207 3.52 7.39 0.45
N ILE A 208 3.29 8.57 -0.11
CA ILE A 208 2.16 8.87 -0.99
C ILE A 208 2.69 9.18 -2.37
N ARG A 209 2.41 8.30 -3.34
CA ARG A 209 2.81 8.48 -4.74
C ARG A 209 1.59 8.71 -5.60
N VAL A 210 1.59 9.85 -6.28
CA VAL A 210 0.56 10.26 -7.24
C VAL A 210 1.16 10.16 -8.65
N VAL A 211 0.48 9.45 -9.55
CA VAL A 211 0.88 9.25 -10.94
C VAL A 211 -0.15 9.90 -11.85
N ASN A 212 0.29 10.87 -12.66
CA ASN A 212 -0.54 11.56 -13.62
C ASN A 212 -0.20 11.09 -15.05
N PRO A 213 -0.97 10.15 -15.63
CA PRO A 213 -0.74 9.72 -17.01
C PRO A 213 -1.31 10.69 -18.05
N SER A 214 -2.05 11.73 -17.64
CA SER A 214 -2.69 12.66 -18.55
C SER A 214 -1.69 13.63 -19.20
N ASP A 215 -2.14 14.28 -20.29
CA ASP A 215 -1.40 15.32 -21.00
C ASP A 215 -1.47 16.70 -20.31
N LYS A 216 -2.16 16.82 -19.18
CA LYS A 216 -2.35 18.09 -18.46
C LYS A 216 -1.80 18.00 -17.05
N ASP A 217 -1.37 19.13 -16.53
CA ASP A 217 -1.03 19.25 -15.10
C ASP A 217 -2.30 19.11 -14.26
N ILE A 218 -2.18 18.38 -13.16
CA ILE A 218 -3.26 18.22 -12.17
C ILE A 218 -2.82 18.81 -10.84
N ILE A 219 -3.78 19.33 -10.09
CA ILE A 219 -3.59 19.73 -8.69
C ILE A 219 -4.46 18.79 -7.87
N VAL A 220 -3.84 18.10 -6.93
CA VAL A 220 -4.54 17.22 -5.99
C VAL A 220 -4.56 17.87 -4.62
N GLU A 221 -5.65 17.71 -3.90
CA GLU A 221 -5.80 18.20 -2.53
C GLU A 221 -5.21 17.19 -1.56
N VAL A 222 -4.51 17.68 -0.55
CA VAL A 222 -3.85 16.82 0.44
C VAL A 222 -4.34 17.23 1.81
N GLU A 223 -4.91 16.27 2.54
CA GLU A 223 -5.53 16.50 3.85
C GLU A 223 -4.88 15.61 4.91
N GLN A 224 -4.70 16.16 6.11
CA GLN A 224 -4.35 15.42 7.31
C GLN A 224 -5.15 16.01 8.47
N MET A 225 -6.01 15.20 9.11
CA MET A 225 -6.78 15.65 10.29
C MET A 225 -5.87 16.18 11.41
N GLY A 226 -4.74 15.50 11.66
CA GLY A 226 -3.71 15.99 12.57
C GLY A 226 -4.15 15.99 14.04
N LEU A 227 -3.99 17.13 14.73
CA LEU A 227 -4.26 17.24 16.16
C LEU A 227 -5.77 17.19 16.43
N GLY A 228 -6.23 16.16 17.14
CA GLY A 228 -7.60 16.05 17.63
C GLY A 228 -7.78 16.71 19.01
N ASP A 229 -8.78 16.25 19.76
CA ASP A 229 -9.06 16.75 21.12
C ASP A 229 -7.97 16.31 22.12
N TRP A 230 -6.90 17.10 22.20
CA TRP A 230 -5.80 16.87 23.14
C TRP A 230 -5.51 18.13 23.97
N PRO A 231 -6.20 18.33 25.11
CA PRO A 231 -6.18 19.60 25.85
C PRO A 231 -4.80 20.04 26.35
N THR A 232 -3.91 19.08 26.62
CA THR A 232 -2.56 19.35 27.13
C THR A 232 -1.52 19.55 26.01
N ALA A 233 -1.93 19.41 24.74
CA ALA A 233 -1.03 19.50 23.62
C ALA A 233 -0.58 20.94 23.36
N THR A 234 0.72 21.12 23.21
CA THR A 234 1.33 22.33 22.65
C THR A 234 1.90 21.98 21.28
N SER A 235 1.75 22.89 20.30
CA SER A 235 2.27 22.72 18.95
C SER A 235 3.25 23.85 18.65
N GLU A 236 4.42 23.50 18.12
CA GLU A 236 5.41 24.45 17.61
C GLU A 236 5.90 23.97 16.23
N ASN A 237 6.41 24.90 15.42
CA ASN A 237 6.96 24.55 14.11
C ASN A 237 8.49 24.67 14.15
N ILE A 238 9.16 23.69 13.55
CA ILE A 238 10.61 23.69 13.35
C ILE A 238 10.90 23.52 11.87
N LYS A 239 12.06 24.03 11.44
CA LYS A 239 12.56 23.88 10.07
C LYS A 239 13.76 22.94 10.08
N ILE A 240 13.76 21.97 9.16
CA ILE A 240 14.85 21.02 9.00
C ILE A 240 15.24 21.00 7.53
N ASN A 241 16.53 21.20 7.26
CA ASN A 241 17.09 21.11 5.92
C ASN A 241 17.46 19.67 5.62
N HIS A 242 16.87 19.10 4.58
CA HIS A 242 17.24 17.78 4.06
C HIS A 242 16.75 17.61 2.62
N GLY A 243 17.44 16.79 1.83
CA GLY A 243 17.10 16.61 0.41
C GLY A 243 17.28 17.89 -0.41
N GLU A 244 16.22 18.32 -1.08
CA GLU A 244 16.22 19.44 -2.03
C GLU A 244 15.75 20.77 -1.41
N GLY A 245 15.66 20.88 -0.07
CA GLY A 245 15.31 22.16 0.54
C GLY A 245 15.10 22.17 2.05
N GLU A 246 14.52 23.28 2.51
CA GLU A 246 14.03 23.47 3.87
C GLU A 246 12.61 22.94 3.96
N HIS A 247 12.37 22.00 4.88
CA HIS A 247 11.06 21.44 5.16
C HIS A 247 10.57 21.87 6.55
N GLU A 248 9.29 22.25 6.64
CA GLU A 248 8.66 22.63 7.91
C GLU A 248 8.03 21.40 8.58
N TYR A 249 8.28 21.24 9.87
CA TYR A 249 7.81 20.16 10.70
C TYR A 249 7.04 20.71 11.89
N ARG A 250 6.01 20.00 12.33
CA ARG A 250 5.23 20.30 13.54
C ARG A 250 5.71 19.41 14.68
N VAL A 251 6.13 20.01 15.78
CA VAL A 251 6.41 19.32 17.05
C VAL A 251 5.18 19.50 17.93
N ILE A 252 4.56 18.40 18.34
CA ILE A 252 3.40 18.42 19.24
C ILE A 252 3.79 17.66 20.51
N SER A 253 3.67 18.31 21.66
CA SER A 253 4.03 17.75 22.97
C SER A 253 2.86 17.85 23.92
N GLY A 254 2.60 16.80 24.70
CA GLY A 254 1.52 16.81 25.66
C GLY A 254 1.65 15.71 26.70
N SER A 255 0.61 15.56 27.51
CA SER A 255 0.50 14.50 28.51
C SER A 255 -0.72 13.65 28.26
N ILE A 256 -0.64 12.37 28.63
CA ILE A 256 -1.79 11.48 28.69
C ILE A 256 -1.91 10.99 30.12
N GLU A 257 -3.09 11.14 30.72
CA GLU A 257 -3.35 10.63 32.06
C GLU A 257 -3.62 9.12 32.01
N VAL A 258 -2.95 8.38 32.89
CA VAL A 258 -3.10 6.92 33.03
C VAL A 258 -3.51 6.63 34.49
N GLU A 259 -4.06 5.44 34.71
CA GLU A 259 -4.52 4.98 36.03
C GLU A 259 -3.50 5.28 37.15
N GLY A 260 -4.00 5.73 38.30
CA GLY A 260 -3.18 6.13 39.44
C GLY A 260 -2.62 7.57 39.37
N ARG A 261 -3.26 8.48 38.60
CA ARG A 261 -2.88 9.91 38.45
C ARG A 261 -1.45 10.10 37.93
N LYS A 262 -0.93 9.12 37.19
CA LYS A 262 0.36 9.23 36.53
C LYS A 262 0.15 9.82 35.14
N LEU A 263 1.16 10.55 34.67
CA LEU A 263 1.15 11.18 33.37
C LEU A 263 2.17 10.48 32.47
N VAL A 264 1.82 10.28 31.22
CA VAL A 264 2.72 9.86 30.16
C VAL A 264 3.04 11.08 29.30
N PRO A 265 4.24 11.68 29.45
CA PRO A 265 4.78 12.65 28.51
C PRO A 265 4.92 12.02 27.12
N VAL A 266 4.34 12.68 26.11
CA VAL A 266 4.39 12.27 24.71
C VAL A 266 4.81 13.46 23.87
N THR A 267 5.78 13.25 22.98
CA THR A 267 6.14 14.21 21.94
C THR A 267 6.13 13.51 20.59
N LEU A 268 5.45 14.12 19.62
CA LEU A 268 5.49 13.73 18.23
C LEU A 268 6.08 14.86 17.38
N VAL A 269 6.77 14.50 16.31
CA VAL A 269 7.28 15.42 15.30
C VAL A 269 6.92 14.89 13.93
N THR A 270 6.19 15.67 13.14
CA THR A 270 5.67 15.23 11.84
C THR A 270 5.85 16.28 10.77
N LEU A 271 5.96 15.86 9.51
CA LEU A 271 5.98 16.78 8.37
C LEU A 271 4.73 17.65 8.37
N LYS A 272 4.89 18.97 8.15
CA LYS A 272 3.77 19.86 7.85
C LYS A 272 3.36 19.64 6.40
N VAL A 273 2.30 18.87 6.23
CA VAL A 273 1.77 18.47 4.92
C VAL A 273 1.28 19.72 4.15
N PRO A 274 1.62 19.88 2.86
CA PRO A 274 1.06 20.95 2.03
C PRO A 274 -0.44 20.73 1.79
N SER A 275 -1.23 21.78 1.60
CA SER A 275 -2.68 21.65 1.33
C SER A 275 -3.00 21.12 -0.08
N SER A 276 -2.07 21.30 -1.02
CA SER A 276 -2.22 20.81 -2.38
C SER A 276 -0.87 20.43 -2.99
N LEU A 277 -0.92 19.53 -3.97
CA LEU A 277 0.25 19.04 -4.68
C LEU A 277 0.02 19.14 -6.19
N GLN A 278 0.89 19.87 -6.90
CA GLN A 278 0.87 19.92 -8.35
C GLN A 278 1.65 18.73 -8.93
N VAL A 279 1.01 17.96 -9.81
CA VAL A 279 1.63 16.84 -10.52
C VAL A 279 1.58 17.12 -12.01
N LYS A 280 2.77 17.28 -12.60
CA LYS A 280 2.92 17.62 -14.02
C LYS A 280 2.39 16.51 -14.94
N ALA A 281 1.99 16.88 -16.14
CA ALA A 281 1.59 15.93 -17.19
C ALA A 281 2.63 14.81 -17.37
N LYS A 282 2.16 13.56 -17.49
CA LYS A 282 3.00 12.35 -17.66
C LYS A 282 4.06 12.11 -16.59
N MET A 283 3.93 12.75 -15.42
CA MET A 283 4.89 12.64 -14.33
C MET A 283 4.29 11.95 -13.11
N SER A 284 5.15 11.53 -12.19
CA SER A 284 4.74 11.07 -10.86
C SER A 284 5.48 11.84 -9.78
N THR A 285 4.78 12.20 -8.72
CA THR A 285 5.34 12.88 -7.55
C THR A 285 5.14 11.99 -6.32
N THR A 286 6.15 11.95 -5.44
CA THR A 286 6.07 11.18 -4.18
C THR A 286 6.26 12.14 -3.00
N LEU A 287 5.30 12.11 -2.07
CA LEU A 287 5.35 12.81 -0.79
C LEU A 287 5.69 11.80 0.31
N HIS A 288 6.78 12.06 1.03
CA HIS A 288 7.22 11.24 2.15
C HIS A 288 6.76 11.90 3.46
N VAL A 289 5.69 11.39 4.07
CA VAL A 289 5.22 11.86 5.38
C VAL A 289 5.92 11.05 6.47
N VAL A 290 6.77 11.74 7.23
CA VAL A 290 7.57 11.13 8.30
C VAL A 290 7.07 11.64 9.64
N THR A 291 6.74 10.73 10.55
CA THR A 291 6.31 11.04 11.91
C THR A 291 7.21 10.32 12.91
N ALA A 292 7.93 11.07 13.74
CA ALA A 292 8.69 10.54 14.87
C ALA A 292 7.88 10.71 16.17
N LEU A 293 7.80 9.66 16.98
CA LEU A 293 7.08 9.62 18.24
C LEU A 293 8.01 9.14 19.35
N ASN A 294 8.03 9.89 20.46
CA ASN A 294 8.68 9.43 21.67
C ASN A 294 7.82 9.70 22.90
N TYR A 295 7.84 8.76 23.83
CA TYR A 295 7.10 8.87 25.09
C TYR A 295 7.90 8.19 26.20
N SER A 296 7.58 8.55 27.45
CA SER A 296 8.22 7.96 28.63
C SER A 296 7.29 7.01 29.36
N ASN A 297 7.80 6.26 30.33
CA ASN A 297 6.97 5.50 31.25
C ASN A 297 6.09 6.45 32.09
N PRO A 298 4.97 5.98 32.68
CA PRO A 298 4.13 6.82 33.52
C PRO A 298 4.91 7.47 34.67
N VAL A 299 4.95 8.80 34.68
CA VAL A 299 5.66 9.61 35.68
C VAL A 299 4.70 10.41 36.56
N GLU A 300 5.19 10.79 37.74
CA GLU A 300 4.48 11.73 38.60
C GLU A 300 4.51 13.15 38.02
N LYS A 301 3.44 13.92 38.28
CA LYS A 301 3.27 15.29 37.78
C LYS A 301 4.43 16.23 38.08
N ARG A 302 5.13 16.05 39.21
CA ARG A 302 6.32 16.85 39.59
C ARG A 302 7.49 16.70 38.61
N ASN A 303 7.66 15.52 38.03
CA ASN A 303 8.79 15.21 37.14
C ASN A 303 8.46 15.46 35.66
N PHE A 304 7.20 15.74 35.35
CA PHE A 304 6.69 15.88 33.98
C PHE A 304 7.53 16.83 33.11
N LYS A 305 7.94 17.98 33.65
CA LYS A 305 8.72 18.99 32.91
C LYS A 305 10.08 18.48 32.43
N ASN A 306 10.73 17.60 33.20
CA ASN A 306 12.03 17.06 32.82
C ASN A 306 11.87 16.03 31.69
N TYR A 307 10.88 15.14 31.84
CA TYR A 307 10.64 14.09 30.85
C TYR A 307 10.11 14.62 29.52
N ILE A 308 9.25 15.65 29.52
CA ILE A 308 8.74 16.23 28.26
C ILE A 308 9.86 16.90 27.44
N GLY A 309 10.86 17.49 28.10
CA GLY A 309 12.06 18.03 27.43
C GLY A 309 12.88 16.92 26.78
N GLN A 310 13.12 15.83 27.52
CA GLN A 310 13.85 14.66 27.00
C GLN A 310 13.11 13.96 25.86
N THR A 311 11.78 13.77 25.95
CA THR A 311 11.00 13.15 24.88
C THR A 311 11.05 13.99 23.62
N LYS A 312 10.98 15.32 23.76
CA LYS A 312 11.07 16.28 22.67
C LYS A 312 12.43 16.24 21.97
N GLU A 313 13.52 16.35 22.71
CA GLU A 313 14.87 16.29 22.13
C GLU A 313 15.11 14.97 21.39
N THR A 314 14.68 13.86 22.00
CA THR A 314 14.82 12.53 21.40
C THR A 314 13.99 12.41 20.12
N ALA A 315 12.72 12.82 20.11
CA ALA A 315 11.86 12.74 18.93
C ALA A 315 12.41 13.58 17.76
N ILE A 316 12.89 14.79 18.04
CA ILE A 316 13.54 15.64 17.05
C ILE A 316 14.82 14.99 16.52
N SER A 317 15.63 14.38 17.40
CA SER A 317 16.87 13.71 16.99
C SER A 317 16.62 12.50 16.08
N VAL A 318 15.59 11.69 16.39
CA VAL A 318 15.18 10.54 15.59
C VAL A 318 14.70 10.99 14.22
N LEU A 319 13.82 11.99 14.18
CA LEU A 319 13.33 12.55 12.92
C LEU A 319 14.48 13.08 12.07
N LYS A 320 15.35 13.93 12.65
CA LYS A 320 16.51 14.50 11.94
C LYS A 320 17.35 13.38 11.33
N ARG A 321 17.70 12.35 12.10
CA ARG A 321 18.48 11.21 11.63
C ARG A 321 17.78 10.44 10.48
N ALA A 322 16.46 10.29 10.54
CA ALA A 322 15.70 9.60 9.51
C ALA A 322 15.64 10.39 8.19
N VAL A 323 15.42 11.71 8.26
CA VAL A 323 15.19 12.56 7.07
C VAL A 323 16.48 13.06 6.44
N THR A 324 17.56 13.26 7.20
CA THR A 324 18.88 13.61 6.65
C THR A 324 19.64 12.38 6.16
N GLY A 325 19.26 11.19 6.62
CA GLY A 325 19.74 9.92 6.10
C GLY A 325 19.15 9.58 4.73
N ASN A 326 19.33 8.33 4.31
CA ASN A 326 18.73 7.85 3.08
C ASN A 326 17.29 7.39 3.33
N ILE A 327 16.34 8.32 3.20
CA ILE A 327 14.90 8.07 3.39
C ILE A 327 14.39 6.89 2.53
N LYS A 328 14.93 6.73 1.31
CA LYS A 328 14.56 5.63 0.40
C LYS A 328 15.01 4.26 0.91
N LYS A 329 16.00 4.21 1.80
CA LYS A 329 16.51 2.96 2.40
C LYS A 329 15.66 2.49 3.59
N LEU A 330 14.96 3.39 4.26
CA LEU A 330 14.18 3.08 5.47
C LEU A 330 13.19 1.93 5.26
N ARG A 331 12.44 1.95 4.15
CA ARG A 331 11.53 0.86 3.80
C ARG A 331 12.25 -0.49 3.65
N GLY A 332 13.40 -0.49 2.97
CA GLY A 332 14.19 -1.70 2.78
C GLY A 332 14.77 -2.24 4.08
N ASP A 333 15.25 -1.37 4.97
CA ASP A 333 15.76 -1.75 6.28
C ASP A 333 14.63 -2.27 7.20
N HIS A 334 13.43 -1.68 7.14
CA HIS A 334 12.23 -2.21 7.80
C HIS A 334 11.85 -3.61 7.27
N THR A 335 11.78 -3.77 5.95
CA THR A 335 11.37 -5.03 5.31
C THR A 335 12.32 -6.18 5.65
N LYS A 336 13.64 -5.91 5.68
CA LYS A 336 14.65 -6.90 6.07
C LYS A 336 14.45 -7.42 7.49
N VAL A 337 14.10 -6.54 8.44
CA VAL A 337 13.82 -6.96 9.81
C VAL A 337 12.56 -7.81 9.86
N TRP A 338 11.50 -7.42 9.14
CA TRP A 338 10.28 -8.22 9.06
C TRP A 338 10.53 -9.61 8.49
N GLN A 339 11.26 -9.72 7.39
CA GLN A 339 11.64 -11.00 6.79
C GLN A 339 12.47 -11.87 7.76
N SER A 340 13.35 -11.25 8.55
CA SER A 340 14.09 -11.96 9.59
C SER A 340 13.17 -12.49 10.69
N LEU A 341 12.17 -11.71 11.11
CA LEU A 341 11.18 -12.13 12.11
C LEU A 341 10.24 -13.22 11.56
N TRP A 342 9.90 -13.16 10.28
CA TRP A 342 9.01 -14.10 9.59
C TRP A 342 9.67 -15.46 9.24
N SER A 343 10.99 -15.57 9.42
CA SER A 343 11.81 -16.70 8.93
C SER A 343 11.48 -18.08 9.53
N SER A 344 10.64 -18.17 10.56
CA SER A 344 10.20 -19.44 11.15
C SER A 344 9.12 -20.17 10.34
N GLY A 345 8.68 -19.62 9.21
CA GLY A 345 8.00 -20.31 8.10
C GLY A 345 7.07 -21.47 8.47
N PHE A 346 5.81 -21.16 8.79
CA PHE A 346 4.77 -22.16 9.01
C PHE A 346 3.81 -22.21 7.81
N TYR A 347 3.52 -23.42 7.33
CA TYR A 347 2.59 -23.64 6.22
C TYR A 347 1.65 -24.79 6.54
N ILE A 348 0.36 -24.58 6.26
CA ILE A 348 -0.66 -25.63 6.26
C ILE A 348 -1.35 -25.70 4.90
N SER A 349 -1.81 -26.90 4.54
CA SER A 349 -2.61 -27.08 3.34
C SER A 349 -3.96 -26.39 3.47
N HIS A 350 -4.40 -25.72 2.40
CA HIS A 350 -5.69 -25.02 2.39
C HIS A 350 -6.86 -26.01 2.49
N SER A 351 -7.73 -25.78 3.46
CA SER A 351 -8.94 -26.55 3.70
C SER A 351 -10.17 -25.75 3.28
N LYS A 352 -11.08 -26.41 2.55
CA LYS A 352 -12.37 -25.84 2.11
C LYS A 352 -13.51 -26.07 3.10
N ALA A 353 -13.23 -26.67 4.26
CA ALA A 353 -14.25 -26.84 5.28
C ALA A 353 -14.65 -25.50 5.90
N GLU A 354 -15.92 -25.35 6.24
CA GLU A 354 -16.43 -24.15 6.90
C GLU A 354 -15.68 -23.93 8.23
N ASN A 355 -15.23 -22.70 8.48
CA ASN A 355 -14.42 -22.31 9.65
C ASN A 355 -13.09 -23.05 9.79
N ALA A 356 -12.56 -23.62 8.70
CA ALA A 356 -11.23 -24.23 8.75
C ALA A 356 -10.14 -23.18 8.96
N LEU A 357 -9.19 -23.51 9.82
CA LEU A 357 -7.95 -22.74 9.97
C LEU A 357 -7.18 -22.81 8.65
N ASN A 358 -7.00 -21.67 7.99
CA ASN A 358 -6.28 -21.53 6.73
C ASN A 358 -5.10 -20.57 6.88
N GLY A 359 -4.19 -20.59 5.90
CA GLY A 359 -2.94 -19.82 5.93
C GLY A 359 -3.15 -18.31 6.03
N ASP A 360 -4.25 -17.80 5.49
CA ASP A 360 -4.66 -16.40 5.59
C ASP A 360 -4.92 -15.96 7.04
N LEU A 361 -5.74 -16.71 7.79
CA LEU A 361 -6.02 -16.40 9.19
C LEU A 361 -4.77 -16.58 10.07
N ILE A 362 -3.94 -17.59 9.80
CA ILE A 362 -2.68 -17.80 10.52
C ILE A 362 -1.71 -16.65 10.28
N ASN A 363 -1.47 -16.29 9.02
CA ASN A 363 -0.54 -15.23 8.65
C ASN A 363 -1.02 -13.87 9.17
N ALA A 364 -2.32 -13.58 9.06
CA ALA A 364 -2.91 -12.39 9.67
C ALA A 364 -2.67 -12.35 11.18
N THR A 365 -2.90 -13.47 11.88
CA THR A 365 -2.68 -13.57 13.33
C THR A 365 -1.21 -13.34 13.69
N ILE A 366 -0.28 -14.00 13.01
CA ILE A 366 1.17 -13.83 13.23
C ILE A 366 1.56 -12.36 13.02
N TYR A 367 1.15 -11.77 11.89
CA TYR A 367 1.43 -10.38 11.55
C TYR A 367 0.96 -9.42 12.65
N HIS A 368 -0.28 -9.61 13.08
CA HIS A 368 -0.90 -8.78 14.09
C HIS A 368 -0.17 -8.91 15.44
N VAL A 369 0.09 -10.12 15.91
CA VAL A 369 0.85 -10.34 17.16
C VAL A 369 2.23 -9.74 17.07
N LEU A 370 2.96 -9.98 15.97
CA LEU A 370 4.28 -9.40 15.77
C LEU A 370 4.21 -7.87 15.84
N SER A 371 3.22 -7.25 15.22
CA SER A 371 3.06 -5.79 15.18
C SER A 371 2.86 -5.15 16.57
N GLN A 372 2.55 -5.94 17.59
CA GLN A 372 2.33 -5.49 18.97
C GLN A 372 3.55 -5.71 19.88
N VAL A 373 4.54 -6.45 19.42
CA VAL A 373 5.77 -6.73 20.17
C VAL A 373 6.96 -5.99 19.58
N THR A 374 7.87 -5.56 20.44
CA THR A 374 9.11 -4.90 20.01
C THR A 374 10.11 -5.91 19.49
N ALA A 375 11.07 -5.47 18.67
CA ALA A 375 12.16 -6.31 18.15
C ALA A 375 13.54 -5.79 18.62
N PRO A 376 13.91 -5.93 19.91
CA PRO A 376 15.10 -5.28 20.48
C PRO A 376 16.42 -5.69 19.83
N LEU A 377 16.54 -6.93 19.34
CA LEU A 377 17.73 -7.40 18.62
C LEU A 377 18.02 -6.59 17.35
N HIS A 378 16.99 -6.04 16.73
CA HIS A 378 17.06 -5.31 15.46
C HIS A 378 16.97 -3.78 15.64
N ASP A 379 16.83 -3.30 16.87
CA ASP A 379 16.84 -1.86 17.16
C ASP A 379 18.24 -1.29 16.94
N VAL A 380 18.31 -0.17 16.21
CA VAL A 380 19.56 0.55 15.90
C VAL A 380 20.26 1.10 17.15
N THR A 381 19.55 1.25 18.26
CA THR A 381 20.07 1.76 19.53
C THR A 381 20.59 0.67 20.46
N THR A 382 20.32 -0.61 20.16
CA THR A 382 20.76 -1.74 21.00
C THR A 382 22.27 -1.95 20.90
N THR A 383 22.94 -2.00 22.05
CA THR A 383 24.40 -2.22 22.15
C THR A 383 24.74 -3.71 21.97
N GLU A 384 25.99 -4.02 21.63
CA GLU A 384 26.45 -5.42 21.49
C GLU A 384 26.29 -6.22 22.79
N GLN A 385 26.51 -5.59 23.94
CA GLN A 385 26.33 -6.19 25.26
C GLN A 385 24.86 -6.55 25.51
N GLN A 386 23.94 -5.65 25.17
CA GLN A 386 22.50 -5.91 25.24
C GLN A 386 22.09 -7.04 24.29
N ARG A 387 22.60 -7.04 23.05
CA ARG A 387 22.34 -8.13 22.09
C ARG A 387 22.81 -9.48 22.62
N ALA A 388 24.03 -9.55 23.18
CA ALA A 388 24.57 -10.77 23.74
C ALA A 388 23.74 -11.29 24.93
N SER A 389 23.20 -10.38 25.75
CA SER A 389 22.29 -10.77 26.83
C SER A 389 20.99 -11.35 26.30
N ILE A 390 20.34 -10.65 25.35
CA ILE A 390 19.08 -11.12 24.76
C ILE A 390 19.27 -12.49 24.09
N LEU A 391 20.38 -12.71 23.38
CA LEU A 391 20.68 -14.00 22.75
C LEU A 391 20.92 -15.13 23.75
N ARG A 392 21.55 -14.84 24.89
CA ARG A 392 21.72 -15.81 25.97
C ARG A 392 20.37 -16.19 26.57
N ASP A 393 19.51 -15.22 26.83
CA ASP A 393 18.18 -15.46 27.38
C ASP A 393 17.34 -16.27 26.37
N LEU A 394 17.54 -16.04 25.06
CA LEU A 394 16.85 -16.76 23.97
C LEU A 394 17.25 -18.24 23.92
N ALA A 395 18.52 -18.54 24.17
CA ALA A 395 19.04 -19.91 24.16
C ALA A 395 18.55 -20.75 25.34
N TYR A 396 18.21 -20.13 26.47
CA TYR A 396 17.73 -20.84 27.66
C TYR A 396 16.21 -21.12 27.66
N ALA A 397 15.49 -20.48 26.74
CA ALA A 397 14.05 -20.62 26.57
C ALA A 397 13.67 -21.89 25.79
N GLU A 398 13.87 -23.08 26.37
CA GLU A 398 13.34 -24.35 25.85
C GLU A 398 12.34 -24.97 26.83
N GLY A 399 11.28 -25.60 26.31
CA GLY A 399 10.48 -26.57 27.08
C GLY A 399 9.16 -26.09 27.67
N CYS A 400 8.55 -25.04 27.15
CA CYS A 400 7.27 -24.56 27.67
C CYS A 400 6.08 -24.83 26.71
N TYR A 401 5.17 -25.70 27.17
CA TYR A 401 3.72 -25.85 26.86
C TYR A 401 3.22 -26.90 25.85
N GLY A 402 2.11 -27.52 26.28
CA GLY A 402 1.06 -28.12 25.48
C GLY A 402 -0.30 -27.60 25.98
N GLY A 403 -1.07 -26.96 25.11
CA GLY A 403 -2.36 -26.33 25.42
C GLY A 403 -3.29 -26.27 24.21
N HIS A 404 -4.56 -25.87 24.41
CA HIS A 404 -5.58 -25.83 23.35
C HIS A 404 -5.57 -24.51 22.54
N GLN A 405 -6.01 -24.60 21.28
CA GLN A 405 -6.03 -23.50 20.30
C GLN A 405 -6.95 -22.33 20.74
N THR A 406 -6.50 -21.08 20.55
CA THR A 406 -7.28 -19.85 20.89
C THR A 406 -7.34 -18.83 19.75
N LEU A 407 -7.17 -19.25 18.49
CA LEU A 407 -7.29 -18.34 17.35
C LEU A 407 -8.74 -17.85 17.19
N SER A 408 -8.91 -16.53 17.08
CA SER A 408 -10.20 -15.85 16.87
C SER A 408 -10.06 -14.78 15.80
N THR A 409 -11.16 -14.42 15.12
CA THR A 409 -11.17 -13.35 14.11
C THR A 409 -10.84 -11.97 14.72
N LEU A 410 -10.05 -11.17 13.99
CA LEU A 410 -9.47 -9.91 14.47
C LEU A 410 -10.03 -8.71 13.69
N GLU A 411 -11.23 -8.27 14.07
CA GLU A 411 -11.96 -7.21 13.33
C GLU A 411 -11.75 -5.79 13.89
N ASN A 412 -11.40 -5.65 15.19
CA ASN A 412 -11.30 -4.34 15.86
C ASN A 412 -10.07 -4.27 16.76
N ILE A 413 -9.35 -3.14 16.73
CA ILE A 413 -8.15 -2.90 17.55
C ILE A 413 -8.38 -3.08 19.05
N THR A 414 -9.56 -2.71 19.58
CA THR A 414 -9.88 -2.85 21.00
C THR A 414 -10.04 -4.32 21.39
N TYR A 415 -10.74 -5.09 20.57
CA TYR A 415 -10.91 -6.53 20.77
C TYR A 415 -9.57 -7.24 20.63
N PHE A 416 -8.83 -6.88 19.58
CA PHE A 416 -7.49 -7.37 19.31
C PHE A 416 -6.50 -7.13 20.46
N CYS A 417 -6.45 -5.90 21.00
CA CYS A 417 -5.63 -5.58 22.15
C CYS A 417 -6.03 -6.36 23.40
N LYS A 418 -7.31 -6.74 23.56
CA LYS A 418 -7.75 -7.62 24.67
C LYS A 418 -7.26 -9.05 24.48
N VAL A 419 -7.38 -9.60 23.27
CA VAL A 419 -6.90 -10.95 22.94
C VAL A 419 -5.39 -11.04 23.18
N ILE A 420 -4.61 -10.10 22.64
CA ILE A 420 -3.16 -10.08 22.86
C ILE A 420 -2.83 -9.86 24.33
N TRP A 421 -3.56 -9.02 25.05
CA TRP A 421 -3.32 -8.84 26.47
C TRP A 421 -3.52 -10.16 27.24
N HIS A 422 -4.56 -10.93 26.92
CA HIS A 422 -4.81 -12.23 27.52
C HIS A 422 -3.71 -13.24 27.17
N TRP A 423 -3.27 -13.25 25.91
CA TRP A 423 -2.16 -14.09 25.47
C TRP A 423 -0.85 -13.72 26.17
N GLU A 424 -0.47 -12.44 26.20
CA GLU A 424 0.71 -12.00 26.94
C GLU A 424 0.61 -12.28 28.45
N HIS A 425 -0.61 -12.27 29.02
CA HIS A 425 -0.84 -12.64 30.40
C HIS A 425 -0.64 -14.14 30.62
N LEU A 426 -1.23 -14.99 29.79
CA LEU A 426 -1.02 -16.45 29.82
C LEU A 426 0.46 -16.79 29.66
N ILE A 427 1.15 -16.14 28.73
CA ILE A 427 2.59 -16.28 28.49
C ILE A 427 3.39 -15.98 29.77
N HIS A 428 3.02 -14.92 30.47
CA HIS A 428 3.69 -14.49 31.70
C HIS A 428 3.36 -15.38 32.90
N VAL A 429 2.15 -15.93 32.97
CA VAL A 429 1.71 -16.78 34.09
C VAL A 429 2.21 -18.20 33.94
N GLN A 430 2.23 -18.72 32.70
CA GLN A 430 2.70 -20.07 32.45
C GLN A 430 4.22 -20.14 32.29
N GLY A 431 4.88 -19.03 31.92
CA GLY A 431 6.33 -18.96 31.61
C GLY A 431 7.20 -18.21 32.61
N THR A 432 8.50 -18.52 32.58
CA THR A 432 9.48 -17.84 33.42
C THR A 432 9.58 -16.35 33.07
N ASP A 433 9.73 -15.50 34.09
CA ASP A 433 9.74 -14.03 34.00
C ASP A 433 10.78 -13.46 33.00
N GLU A 434 11.83 -14.23 32.67
CA GLU A 434 12.90 -13.86 31.73
C GLU A 434 12.47 -13.83 30.25
N LEU A 435 11.33 -14.45 29.89
CA LEU A 435 10.86 -14.55 28.50
C LEU A 435 10.26 -13.24 27.94
N ALA A 436 9.98 -12.26 28.81
CA ALA A 436 9.40 -10.98 28.42
C ALA A 436 10.31 -10.17 27.47
N ALA A 437 11.62 -10.39 27.47
CA ALA A 437 12.58 -9.69 26.60
C ALA A 437 12.65 -10.25 25.17
N ILE A 438 12.04 -11.42 24.91
CA ILE A 438 12.35 -12.28 23.75
C ILE A 438 11.15 -12.46 22.80
N ARG A 439 10.16 -11.57 22.93
CA ARG A 439 8.82 -11.76 22.38
C ARG A 439 8.81 -11.88 20.85
N ALA A 440 9.39 -10.94 20.10
CA ALA A 440 9.31 -10.99 18.64
C ALA A 440 10.06 -12.16 17.99
N ALA A 441 11.20 -12.59 18.55
CA ALA A 441 12.04 -13.61 17.93
C ALA A 441 11.49 -15.03 18.08
N LYS A 442 10.67 -15.29 19.12
CA LYS A 442 10.04 -16.59 19.32
C LYS A 442 8.53 -16.59 19.11
N VAL A 443 7.82 -15.46 19.05
CA VAL A 443 6.34 -15.42 18.93
C VAL A 443 5.77 -16.41 17.92
N ILE A 444 6.40 -16.63 16.77
CA ILE A 444 5.90 -17.60 15.79
C ILE A 444 6.04 -19.05 16.29
N GLN A 445 7.13 -19.41 16.97
CA GLN A 445 7.27 -20.71 17.63
C GLN A 445 6.25 -20.90 18.78
N TRP A 446 5.63 -19.81 19.29
CA TRP A 446 4.61 -19.87 20.34
C TRP A 446 3.18 -20.04 19.80
N LEU A 447 2.94 -19.62 18.55
CA LEU A 447 1.64 -19.74 17.90
C LEU A 447 1.37 -21.14 17.33
N LEU A 448 2.40 -21.98 17.32
CA LEU A 448 2.43 -23.36 16.83
C LEU A 448 2.58 -24.31 18.02
#